data_AF-A0A355EJQ6-F1
#
_entry.id   AF-A0A355EJQ6-F1
#
_cell.length_a   1.000
_cell.length_b   1.000
_cell.length_c   1.000
_cell.angle_alpha   90.00
_cell.angle_beta   90.00
_cell.angle_gamma   90.00
#
_symmetry.space_group_name_H-M   'P 1'
#
loop_
_entity.id
_entity.type
_entity.pdbx_description
1 polymer ?
#
loop_
_entity_poly.entity_id
_entity_poly.type
_entity_poly.pdbx_seq_one_letter_code
_entity_poly.pdbx_strand_id
1 'polypeptide(L)'
;YLSAVMKAVWGFNPYLIVNRVPHGIGPEEVAGKIQNVARRWLAREVKLLGSIGRHPDVERSAIDLVPAIIRYPRGAFAMEIAAIANRLIKTV
;
A
#
# COMPACT_ATOMS: atom_id res chain seq x y z
N TYR A 1 21.18 2.19 -22.59
CA TYR A 1 19.74 2.03 -22.24
C TYR A 1 19.48 0.78 -21.42
N LEU A 2 19.81 -0.43 -21.90
CA LEU A 2 19.61 -1.68 -21.14
C LEU A 2 20.30 -1.68 -19.77
N SER A 3 21.52 -1.16 -19.67
CA SER A 3 22.27 -1.05 -18.41
C SER A 3 21.59 -0.15 -17.36
N ALA A 4 20.95 0.95 -17.79
CA ALA A 4 20.23 1.86 -16.89
C ALA A 4 18.92 1.24 -16.40
N VAL A 5 18.18 0.57 -17.30
CA VAL A 5 16.95 -0.17 -16.95
C VAL A 5 17.27 -1.31 -15.97
N MET A 6 18.30 -2.09 -16.26
CA MET A 6 18.74 -3.17 -15.37
C MET A 6 19.15 -2.63 -14.00
N LYS A 7 19.91 -1.54 -13.93
CA LYS A 7 20.31 -0.94 -12.66
C LYS A 7 19.10 -0.49 -11.83
N ALA A 8 18.08 0.09 -12.47
CA ALA A 8 16.82 0.47 -11.82
C ALA A 8 16.05 -0.75 -11.30
N VAL A 9 15.93 -1.81 -12.11
CA VAL A 9 15.25 -3.05 -11.72
C VAL A 9 15.97 -3.75 -10.56
N TRP A 10 17.30 -3.78 -10.56
CA TRP A 10 18.08 -4.45 -9.51
C TRP A 10 18.00 -3.76 -8.16
N GLY A 11 17.93 -2.44 -8.13
CA GLY A 11 17.73 -1.66 -6.90
C GLY A 11 16.27 -1.61 -6.42
N PHE A 12 15.33 -2.14 -7.20
CA PHE A 12 13.91 -2.05 -6.88
C PHE A 12 13.50 -3.11 -5.86
N ASN A 13 13.21 -2.65 -4.63
CA ASN A 13 12.68 -3.47 -3.53
C ASN A 13 11.36 -2.84 -3.02
N PRO A 14 10.26 -2.99 -3.77
CA PRO A 14 9.03 -2.27 -3.51
C PRO A 14 8.21 -2.86 -2.36
N TYR A 15 7.56 -1.95 -1.64
CA TYR A 15 6.44 -2.26 -0.77
C TYR A 15 5.12 -2.05 -1.49
N LEU A 16 4.11 -2.84 -1.13
CA LEU A 16 2.76 -2.78 -1.67
C LEU A 16 1.75 -2.43 -0.58
N ILE A 17 0.84 -1.51 -0.90
CA ILE A 17 -0.36 -1.21 -0.11
C ILE A 17 -1.55 -1.39 -1.05
N VAL A 18 -2.53 -2.21 -0.64
CA VAL A 18 -3.77 -2.36 -1.40
C VAL A 18 -4.80 -1.37 -0.86
N ASN A 19 -5.22 -0.41 -1.70
CA ASN A 19 -6.16 0.63 -1.31
C ASN A 19 -7.60 0.28 -1.71
N ARG A 20 -8.58 0.83 -0.98
CA ARG A 20 -10.04 0.67 -1.21
C ARG A 20 -10.52 -0.78 -1.17
N VAL A 21 -9.96 -1.57 -0.26
CA VAL A 21 -10.35 -2.97 -0.07
C VAL A 21 -11.82 -3.03 0.40
N PRO A 22 -12.69 -3.82 -0.27
CA PRO A 22 -14.07 -4.00 0.17
C PRO A 22 -14.15 -4.69 1.54
N HIS A 23 -15.24 -4.44 2.26
CA HIS A 23 -15.46 -5.10 3.55
C HIS A 23 -15.56 -6.62 3.37
N GLY A 24 -14.91 -7.38 4.26
CA GLY A 24 -14.89 -8.84 4.24
C GLY A 24 -13.97 -9.47 3.19
N ILE A 25 -13.29 -8.67 2.38
CA ILE A 25 -12.30 -9.15 1.42
C ILE A 25 -10.91 -8.80 1.93
N GLY A 26 -10.01 -9.78 1.94
CA GLY A 26 -8.62 -9.57 2.30
C GLY A 26 -7.79 -9.02 1.11
N PRO A 27 -6.73 -8.22 1.35
CA PRO A 27 -5.89 -7.71 0.28
C PRO A 27 -5.05 -8.78 -0.44
N GLU A 28 -5.00 -10.00 0.10
CA GLU A 28 -4.12 -11.09 -0.32
C GLU A 28 -4.39 -11.53 -1.77
N GLU A 29 -5.65 -11.49 -2.22
CA GLU A 29 -5.98 -11.89 -3.58
C GLU A 29 -5.34 -10.96 -4.63
N VAL A 30 -5.42 -9.64 -4.40
CA VAL A 30 -4.81 -8.63 -5.27
C VAL A 30 -3.29 -8.64 -5.12
N ALA A 31 -2.81 -8.68 -3.87
CA ALA A 31 -1.38 -8.72 -3.59
C ALA A 31 -0.69 -9.94 -4.21
N GLY A 32 -1.31 -11.12 -4.11
CA GLY A 32 -0.79 -12.36 -4.68
C GLY A 32 -0.65 -12.31 -6.19
N LYS A 33 -1.63 -11.71 -6.90
CA LYS A 33 -1.56 -11.51 -8.36
C LYS A 33 -0.38 -10.61 -8.74
N ILE A 34 -0.20 -9.49 -8.04
CA ILE A 34 0.92 -8.54 -8.28
C ILE A 34 2.26 -9.20 -7.97
N GLN A 35 2.38 -9.87 -6.82
CA GLN A 35 3.60 -10.56 -6.40
C GLN A 35 3.99 -11.68 -7.38
N ASN A 36 3.02 -12.41 -7.91
CA ASN A 36 3.27 -13.46 -8.90
C ASN A 36 3.85 -12.89 -10.19
N VAL A 37 3.28 -11.79 -10.71
CA VAL A 37 3.81 -11.11 -11.90
C VAL A 37 5.22 -10.58 -11.64
N ALA A 38 5.44 -9.88 -10.52
CA ALA A 38 6.75 -9.34 -10.17
C ALA A 38 7.82 -10.44 -10.04
N ARG A 39 7.48 -11.56 -9.41
CA ARG A 39 8.41 -12.69 -9.27
C ARG A 39 8.73 -13.33 -10.62
N ARG A 40 7.71 -13.60 -11.44
CA ARG A 40 7.88 -14.30 -12.73
C ARG A 40 8.59 -13.46 -13.78
N TRP A 41 8.27 -12.19 -13.88
CA TRP A 41 8.70 -11.34 -15.00
C TRP A 41 9.85 -10.41 -14.66
N LEU A 42 9.98 -10.03 -13.38
CA LEU A 42 11.00 -9.06 -12.94
C LEU A 42 12.05 -9.71 -12.03
N ALA A 43 11.87 -10.98 -11.65
CA ALA A 43 12.68 -11.66 -10.63
C ALA A 43 12.82 -10.80 -9.37
N ARG A 44 11.73 -10.14 -8.95
CA ARG A 44 11.67 -9.25 -7.80
C ARG A 44 10.63 -9.72 -6.78
N GLU A 45 10.93 -9.50 -5.52
CA GLU A 45 9.96 -9.62 -4.44
C GLU A 45 9.24 -8.29 -4.21
N VAL A 46 7.94 -8.37 -3.98
CA VAL A 46 7.09 -7.23 -3.60
C VAL A 46 6.51 -7.54 -2.22
N LYS A 47 6.76 -6.67 -1.24
CA LYS A 47 6.37 -6.92 0.15
C LYS A 47 5.05 -6.20 0.46
N LEU A 48 4.00 -6.95 0.78
CA LEU A 48 2.74 -6.37 1.23
C LEU A 48 2.91 -5.76 2.62
N LEU A 49 2.76 -4.43 2.73
CA LEU A 49 2.78 -3.73 4.02
C LEU A 49 1.41 -3.73 4.69
N GLY A 50 0.34 -3.78 3.92
CA GLY A 50 -1.02 -3.79 4.45
C GLY A 50 -2.04 -3.30 3.44
N SER A 51 -3.19 -2.90 3.95
CA SER A 51 -4.31 -2.46 3.15
C SER A 51 -5.04 -1.31 3.81
N ILE A 52 -5.75 -0.56 2.96
CA ILE A 52 -6.65 0.50 3.36
C ILE A 52 -8.06 0.10 2.89
N GLY A 53 -9.01 0.09 3.82
CA GLY A 53 -10.41 -0.17 3.54
C GLY A 53 -11.07 0.94 2.71
N ARG A 54 -12.35 0.76 2.37
CA ARG A 54 -13.16 1.86 1.86
C ARG A 54 -13.66 2.72 3.01
N HIS A 55 -13.27 3.98 3.04
CA HIS A 55 -13.63 4.95 4.08
C HIS A 55 -14.32 6.17 3.47
N PRO A 56 -15.63 6.41 3.76
CA PRO A 56 -16.34 7.60 3.30
C PRO A 56 -15.68 8.92 3.74
N ASP A 57 -15.03 8.91 4.91
CA ASP A 57 -14.33 10.09 5.45
C ASP A 57 -13.16 10.54 4.57
N VAL A 58 -12.56 9.63 3.80
CA VAL A 58 -11.51 9.96 2.83
C VAL A 58 -12.09 10.73 1.64
N GLU A 59 -13.28 10.36 1.16
CA GLU A 59 -13.97 11.10 0.10
C GLU A 59 -14.35 12.50 0.57
N ARG A 60 -14.86 12.60 1.81
CA ARG A 60 -15.18 13.90 2.42
C ARG A 60 -13.95 14.78 2.62
N SER A 61 -12.82 14.18 3.03
CA SER A 61 -11.56 14.92 3.21
C SER A 61 -11.05 15.58 1.94
N ALA A 62 -11.32 14.98 0.77
CA ALA A 62 -10.91 15.54 -0.51
C ALA A 62 -11.69 16.81 -0.87
N ILE A 63 -12.96 16.91 -0.44
CA ILE A 63 -13.81 18.10 -0.62
C ILE A 63 -13.42 19.18 0.39
N ASP A 64 -13.31 18.80 1.67
CA ASP A 64 -13.10 19.74 2.76
C ASP A 64 -11.64 20.19 2.90
N LEU A 65 -10.73 19.64 2.09
CA LEU A 65 -9.29 19.94 2.06
C LEU A 65 -8.58 19.77 3.42
N VAL A 66 -9.10 18.88 4.27
CA VAL A 66 -8.51 18.52 5.55
C VAL A 66 -8.30 17.02 5.57
N PRO A 67 -7.05 16.51 5.71
CA PRO A 67 -6.76 15.09 5.72
C PRO A 67 -7.64 14.31 6.70
N ALA A 68 -8.20 13.18 6.26
CA ALA A 68 -9.09 12.35 7.08
C ALA A 68 -8.44 11.89 8.40
N ILE A 69 -7.11 11.66 8.42
CA ILE A 69 -6.36 11.31 9.63
C ILE A 69 -6.29 12.45 10.66
N ILE A 70 -6.36 13.71 10.24
CA ILE A 70 -6.34 14.86 11.15
C ILE A 70 -7.74 15.03 11.75
N ARG A 71 -8.77 14.87 10.92
CA ARG A 71 -10.17 15.02 11.36
C ARG A 71 -10.62 13.89 12.29
N TYR A 72 -10.22 12.66 11.99
CA TYR A 72 -10.58 11.47 12.75
C TYR A 72 -9.32 10.69 13.16
N PRO A 73 -8.51 11.21 14.10
CA PRO A 73 -7.21 10.63 14.44
C PRO A 73 -7.28 9.24 15.09
N ARG A 74 -8.47 8.84 15.55
CA ARG A 74 -8.75 7.51 16.09
C ARG A 74 -9.75 6.71 15.24
N GLY A 75 -10.09 7.22 14.05
CA GLY A 75 -10.97 6.54 13.11
C GLY A 75 -10.31 5.32 12.47
N ALA A 76 -11.11 4.43 11.88
CA ALA A 76 -10.62 3.20 11.26
C ALA A 76 -9.52 3.46 10.20
N PHE A 77 -9.72 4.47 9.33
CA PHE A 77 -8.72 4.90 8.37
C PHE A 77 -7.39 5.30 9.02
N ALA A 78 -7.42 6.10 10.09
CA ALA A 78 -6.20 6.53 10.78
C ALA A 78 -5.46 5.37 11.43
N MET A 79 -6.19 4.39 12.00
CA MET A 79 -5.62 3.18 12.57
C MET A 79 -4.96 2.29 11.51
N GLU A 80 -5.57 2.15 10.33
CA GLU A 80 -4.98 1.41 9.20
C GLU A 80 -3.70 2.07 8.70
N ILE A 81 -3.70 3.40 8.54
CA ILE A 81 -2.50 4.17 8.16
C ILE A 81 -1.41 4.03 9.22
N ALA A 82 -1.74 4.12 10.50
CA ALA A 82 -0.78 3.91 11.59
C ALA A 82 -0.19 2.50 11.58
N ALA A 83 -1.00 1.47 11.33
CA ALA A 83 -0.53 0.09 11.21
C ALA A 83 0.45 -0.09 10.04
N ILE A 84 0.15 0.50 8.87
CA ILE A 84 1.04 0.50 7.70
C ILE A 84 2.35 1.23 8.02
N ALA A 85 2.28 2.43 8.60
CA ALA A 85 3.45 3.23 8.97
C ALA A 85 4.35 2.49 9.97
N ASN A 86 3.76 1.85 10.99
CA ASN A 86 4.50 1.05 11.97
C ASN A 86 5.24 -0.13 11.33
N ARG A 87 4.62 -0.80 10.35
CA ARG A 87 5.29 -1.89 9.60
C ARG A 87 6.43 -1.35 8.75
N LEU A 88 6.24 -0.21 8.09
CA LEU A 88 7.28 0.42 7.30
C LEU A 88 8.50 0.78 8.18
N ILE A 89 8.28 1.47 9.29
CA ILE A 89 9.36 1.89 10.21
C ILE A 89 10.12 0.70 10.78
N LYS A 90 9.44 -0.41 11.09
CA LYS A 90 10.09 -1.65 11.57
C LYS A 90 10.90 -2.38 10.50
N THR A 91 10.71 -2.05 9.22
CA THR A 91 11.40 -2.70 8.11
C THR A 91 12.57 -1.85 7.57
N VAL A 92 12.70 -0.59 8.01
CA VAL A 92 13.80 0.32 7.68
C VAL A 92 14.90 0.23 8.73
#